data_AF-A0A1Z5K6L9-F1
#
_entry.id   AF-A0A1Z5K6L9-F1
#
_cell.length_a   1.000
_cell.length_b   1.000
_cell.length_c   1.000
_cell.angle_alpha   90.00
_cell.angle_beta   90.00
_cell.angle_gamma   90.00
#
_symmetry.space_group_name_H-M   'P 1'
#
loop_
_entity.id
_entity.type
_entity.pdbx_description
1 polymer ?
#
loop_
_entity_poly.entity_id
_entity_poly.type
_entity_poly.pdbx_seq_one_letter_code
_entity_poly.pdbx_strand_id
1 'polypeptide(L)'
;MRGNTQQSTDDDLVRRVNQLQVRAWKAQLQHLRSVVNGETEKKKQIIRRAELLGHILGTLSGIYLSWYFQTHLFGMMQNYYVGNSVPLEHSSLTPRDAVAPGTSPLDRSSQTQKTSFHPFSSTEELQAAVDEYLVRGHPSHTVSQVYGWPIGTWNVSAVTNFTAIFSVDRNPNARSFNADLSSWDVSHATTFLSSKARTGSMVPSPIGIRRHSRPWIASFAGALVFQQNISAWNTERVTRMSLTFSQAYAFDQDLSAWKTSKVTNMQHMFFSATKFNGNVSTWDVSNVRTMHSMFRHAHQFNRSIGEWRVSLVHDMSSMFQEAKRFDQDLSQWSVVNLIRAPHMFEKSALQRDLCAWRQSLPRKANVTHMFHLTPCLDPRDPDMSATIQGPFCVPCKEKA
;
A
#
# COMPACT_ATOMS: atom_id res chain seq x y z
N MET A 1 -22.88 -11.65 -45.15
CA MET A 1 -23.82 -10.68 -44.51
C MET A 1 -24.71 -11.38 -43.48
N ARG A 2 -24.19 -11.73 -42.30
CA ARG A 2 -24.98 -12.01 -41.09
C ARG A 2 -24.03 -11.77 -39.92
N GLY A 3 -24.20 -10.66 -39.19
CA GLY A 3 -23.27 -10.28 -38.13
C GLY A 3 -23.64 -9.01 -37.35
N ASN A 4 -24.56 -8.18 -37.84
CA ASN A 4 -24.89 -6.90 -37.20
C ASN A 4 -26.23 -6.83 -36.46
N THR A 5 -27.05 -7.89 -36.47
CA THR A 5 -28.40 -7.80 -35.88
C THR A 5 -28.48 -8.19 -34.40
N GLN A 6 -27.57 -9.04 -33.89
CA GLN A 6 -27.64 -9.54 -32.51
C GLN A 6 -27.01 -8.58 -31.48
N GLN A 7 -26.00 -7.82 -31.92
CA GLN A 7 -25.28 -6.85 -31.09
C GLN A 7 -26.11 -5.57 -30.85
N SER A 8 -27.01 -5.22 -31.78
CA SER A 8 -27.93 -4.09 -31.64
C SER A 8 -29.08 -4.36 -30.66
N THR A 9 -29.50 -5.62 -30.49
CA THR A 9 -30.63 -5.98 -29.63
C THR A 9 -30.26 -6.02 -28.14
N ASP A 10 -29.03 -6.42 -27.79
CA ASP A 10 -28.54 -6.40 -26.41
C ASP A 10 -28.26 -4.97 -25.92
N ASP A 11 -27.73 -4.11 -26.79
CA ASP A 11 -27.51 -2.70 -26.49
C ASP A 11 -28.83 -1.95 -26.19
N ASP A 12 -29.91 -2.30 -26.90
CA ASP A 12 -31.23 -1.69 -26.69
C ASP A 12 -31.90 -2.22 -25.40
N LEU A 13 -31.75 -3.50 -25.09
CA LEU A 13 -32.22 -4.10 -23.83
C LEU A 13 -31.52 -3.49 -22.60
N VAL A 14 -30.19 -3.32 -22.65
CA VAL A 14 -29.41 -2.71 -21.56
C VAL A 14 -29.77 -1.23 -21.36
N ARG A 15 -29.97 -0.47 -22.44
CA ARG A 15 -30.46 0.90 -22.36
C ARG A 15 -31.84 0.98 -21.72
N ARG A 16 -32.75 0.06 -22.06
CA ARG A 16 -34.11 0.00 -21.50
C ARG A 16 -34.10 -0.36 -20.02
N VAL A 17 -33.26 -1.30 -19.58
CA VAL A 17 -33.12 -1.66 -18.15
C VAL A 17 -32.54 -0.51 -17.34
N ASN A 18 -31.51 0.17 -17.84
CA ASN A 18 -30.95 1.36 -17.19
C ASN A 18 -31.96 2.50 -17.11
N GLN A 19 -32.74 2.74 -18.17
CA GLN A 19 -33.80 3.74 -18.14
C GLN A 19 -34.92 3.39 -17.14
N LEU A 20 -35.27 2.11 -17.00
CA LEU A 20 -36.28 1.65 -16.03
C LEU A 20 -35.80 1.82 -14.59
N GLN A 21 -34.54 1.49 -14.28
CA GLN A 21 -33.97 1.68 -12.95
C GLN A 21 -33.88 3.17 -12.57
N VAL A 22 -33.46 4.03 -13.50
CA VAL A 22 -33.42 5.49 -13.29
C VAL A 22 -34.83 6.06 -13.10
N ARG A 23 -35.82 5.58 -13.85
CA ARG A 23 -37.22 6.00 -13.69
C ARG A 23 -37.80 5.54 -12.34
N ALA A 24 -37.53 4.30 -11.92
CA ALA A 24 -37.97 3.78 -10.63
C ALA A 24 -37.37 4.57 -9.46
N TRP A 25 -36.09 4.91 -9.54
CA TRP A 25 -35.42 5.73 -8.53
C TRP A 25 -35.97 7.17 -8.49
N LYS A 26 -36.19 7.80 -9.65
CA LYS A 26 -36.81 9.14 -9.73
C LYS A 26 -38.23 9.16 -9.16
N ALA A 27 -39.01 8.10 -9.39
CA ALA A 27 -40.36 7.97 -8.83
C ALA A 27 -40.33 7.83 -7.30
N GLN A 28 -39.41 7.04 -6.73
CA GLN A 28 -39.23 6.93 -5.29
C GLN A 28 -38.79 8.27 -4.66
N LEU A 29 -37.96 9.05 -5.35
CA LEU A 29 -37.54 10.38 -4.90
C LEU A 29 -38.65 11.42 -4.94
N GLN A 30 -39.51 11.38 -5.96
CA GLN A 30 -40.69 12.23 -6.03
C GLN A 30 -41.69 11.90 -4.91
N HIS A 31 -41.87 10.62 -4.59
CA HIS A 31 -42.69 10.18 -3.46
C HIS A 31 -42.12 10.65 -2.11
N LEU A 32 -40.80 10.55 -1.91
CA LEU A 32 -40.14 11.08 -0.70
C LEU A 32 -40.25 12.60 -0.59
N ARG A 33 -40.22 13.34 -1.70
CA ARG A 33 -40.43 14.80 -1.70
C ARG A 33 -41.87 15.16 -1.32
N SER A 34 -42.88 14.42 -1.79
CA SER A 34 -44.28 14.71 -1.43
C SER A 34 -44.60 14.44 0.04
N VAL A 35 -43.94 13.47 0.67
CA VAL A 35 -44.11 13.11 2.09
C VAL A 35 -43.45 14.13 3.03
N VAL A 36 -42.52 14.95 2.54
CA VAL A 36 -41.66 15.83 3.37
C VAL A 36 -42.02 17.33 3.23
N ASN A 37 -43.08 17.67 2.51
CA ASN A 37 -43.58 19.05 2.48
C ASN A 37 -44.22 19.42 3.83
N GLY A 38 -43.36 19.87 4.76
CA GLY A 38 -43.79 20.36 6.06
C GLY A 38 -42.70 20.83 7.01
N GLU A 39 -41.45 20.32 7.00
CA GLU A 39 -40.52 20.64 8.12
C GLU A 39 -39.00 20.44 7.94
N THR A 40 -38.26 21.35 8.61
CA THR A 40 -36.84 21.44 9.06
C THR A 40 -35.64 21.02 8.17
N GLU A 41 -34.59 21.85 8.24
CA GLU A 41 -33.39 21.85 7.39
C GLU A 41 -32.51 20.59 7.46
N LYS A 42 -32.59 19.82 8.56
CA LYS A 42 -31.92 18.52 8.69
C LYS A 42 -32.43 17.49 7.67
N LYS A 43 -33.72 17.51 7.32
CA LYS A 43 -34.28 16.57 6.33
C LYS A 43 -33.85 16.92 4.90
N LYS A 44 -33.71 18.21 4.57
CA LYS A 44 -33.15 18.66 3.28
C LYS A 44 -31.70 18.20 3.09
N GLN A 45 -30.92 18.16 4.17
CA GLN A 45 -29.54 17.67 4.14
C GLN A 45 -29.44 16.17 3.84
N ILE A 46 -30.39 15.37 4.35
CA ILE A 46 -30.48 13.93 4.07
C ILE A 46 -30.84 13.68 2.61
N ILE A 47 -31.79 14.44 2.05
CA ILE A 47 -32.18 14.35 0.63
C ILE A 47 -30.99 14.68 -0.28
N ARG A 48 -30.25 15.76 0.00
CA ARG A 48 -29.04 16.11 -0.77
C ARG A 48 -27.96 15.03 -0.72
N ARG A 49 -27.82 14.33 0.42
CA ARG A 49 -26.90 13.19 0.56
C ARG A 49 -27.36 11.96 -0.21
N ALA A 50 -28.67 11.69 -0.23
CA ALA A 50 -29.24 10.60 -1.03
C ALA A 50 -29.13 10.86 -2.55
N GLU A 51 -29.29 12.12 -2.98
CA GLU A 51 -29.07 12.54 -4.37
C GLU A 51 -27.59 12.35 -4.77
N LEU A 52 -26.65 12.75 -3.91
CA LEU A 52 -25.22 12.55 -4.14
C LEU A 52 -24.85 11.06 -4.24
N LEU A 53 -25.41 10.22 -3.35
CA LEU A 53 -25.20 8.77 -3.38
C LEU A 53 -25.80 8.12 -4.64
N GLY A 54 -26.96 8.60 -5.12
CA GLY A 54 -27.53 8.15 -6.38
C GLY A 54 -26.65 8.48 -7.59
N HIS A 55 -26.04 9.66 -7.62
CA HIS A 55 -25.07 10.04 -8.66
C HIS A 55 -23.78 9.22 -8.58
N ILE A 56 -23.29 8.93 -7.38
CA ILE A 56 -22.10 8.06 -7.18
C ILE A 56 -22.41 6.62 -7.63
N LEU A 57 -23.59 6.08 -7.32
CA LEU A 57 -23.97 4.73 -7.75
C LEU A 57 -24.19 4.64 -9.26
N GLY A 58 -24.80 5.67 -9.88
CA GLY A 58 -24.97 5.72 -11.35
C GLY A 58 -23.66 5.91 -12.13
N THR A 59 -22.66 6.54 -11.52
CA THR A 59 -21.31 6.64 -12.12
C THR A 59 -20.52 5.35 -11.92
N LEU A 60 -20.64 4.68 -10.77
CA LEU A 60 -20.04 3.38 -10.52
C LEU A 60 -20.61 2.27 -11.43
N SER A 61 -21.91 2.27 -11.73
CA SER A 61 -22.50 1.32 -12.68
C SER A 61 -22.04 1.57 -14.13
N GLY A 62 -21.88 2.84 -14.52
CA GLY A 62 -21.28 3.21 -15.81
C GLY A 62 -19.81 2.79 -15.94
N ILE A 63 -19.04 2.91 -14.85
CA ILE A 63 -17.64 2.46 -14.79
C ILE A 63 -17.55 0.93 -14.83
N TYR A 64 -18.45 0.22 -14.15
CA TYR A 64 -18.49 -1.25 -14.15
C TYR A 64 -18.86 -1.81 -15.54
N LEU A 65 -19.79 -1.18 -16.26
CA LEU A 65 -20.14 -1.54 -17.63
C LEU A 65 -19.03 -1.18 -18.64
N SER A 66 -18.37 -0.04 -18.45
CA SER A 66 -17.18 0.33 -19.24
C SER A 66 -16.05 -0.69 -19.04
N TRP A 67 -15.81 -1.11 -17.80
CA TRP A 67 -14.82 -2.13 -17.45
C TRP A 67 -15.21 -3.53 -17.97
N TYR A 68 -16.49 -3.91 -17.92
CA TYR A 68 -17.01 -5.16 -18.48
C TYR A 68 -16.87 -5.20 -20.01
N PHE A 69 -17.18 -4.10 -20.70
CA PHE A 69 -16.93 -3.98 -22.15
C PHE A 69 -15.44 -4.02 -22.49
N GLN A 70 -14.59 -3.35 -21.71
CA GLN A 70 -13.14 -3.35 -21.94
C GLN A 70 -12.48 -4.71 -21.72
N THR A 71 -13.02 -5.54 -20.83
CA THR A 71 -12.47 -6.87 -20.54
C THR A 71 -13.02 -7.94 -21.48
N HIS A 72 -14.32 -7.92 -21.82
CA HIS A 72 -14.91 -8.94 -22.68
C HIS A 72 -14.71 -8.71 -24.19
N LEU A 73 -14.59 -7.46 -24.67
CA LEU A 73 -14.24 -7.21 -26.08
C LEU A 73 -12.77 -7.55 -26.38
N PHE A 74 -11.89 -7.45 -25.38
CA PHE A 74 -10.47 -7.77 -25.49
C PHE A 74 -10.21 -9.29 -25.49
N GLY A 75 -11.03 -10.07 -24.77
CA GLY A 75 -10.99 -11.53 -24.81
C GLY A 75 -11.34 -12.14 -26.18
N MET A 76 -12.21 -11.48 -26.96
CA MET A 76 -12.51 -11.92 -28.33
C MET A 76 -11.42 -11.56 -29.35
N MET A 77 -10.61 -10.53 -29.08
CA MET A 77 -9.54 -10.07 -29.97
C MET A 77 -8.23 -10.89 -29.83
N GLN A 78 -8.05 -11.66 -28.74
CA GLN A 78 -6.88 -12.53 -28.58
C GLN A 78 -7.01 -13.88 -29.29
N ASN A 79 -8.23 -14.39 -29.52
CA ASN A 79 -8.43 -15.66 -30.23
C ASN A 79 -8.24 -15.57 -31.76
N TYR A 80 -8.00 -14.37 -32.31
CA TYR A 80 -7.76 -14.18 -33.74
C TYR A 80 -6.27 -14.10 -34.11
N TYR A 81 -5.35 -14.07 -33.12
CA TYR A 81 -3.90 -13.90 -33.35
C TYR A 81 -3.01 -15.05 -32.84
N VAL A 82 -3.57 -16.10 -32.25
CA VAL A 82 -2.82 -17.28 -31.80
C VAL A 82 -3.45 -18.53 -32.41
N GLY A 83 -3.17 -18.77 -33.68
CA GLY A 83 -3.67 -19.94 -34.40
C GLY A 83 -3.02 -20.03 -35.76
N ASN A 84 -1.74 -20.37 -35.81
CA ASN A 84 -1.10 -21.15 -36.89
C ASN A 84 0.39 -21.32 -36.59
N SER A 85 0.73 -22.43 -35.92
CA SER A 85 2.05 -23.04 -36.01
C SER A 85 1.85 -24.51 -36.36
N VAL A 86 2.29 -24.90 -37.55
CA VAL A 86 2.44 -26.30 -37.99
C VAL A 86 3.87 -26.48 -38.52
N PRO A 87 4.56 -27.61 -38.26
CA PRO A 87 6.01 -27.73 -38.44
C PRO A 87 6.46 -28.51 -39.70
N LEU A 88 7.69 -28.16 -40.14
CA LEU A 88 8.73 -28.91 -40.87
C LEU A 88 8.37 -29.74 -42.12
N GLU A 89 9.06 -29.47 -43.25
CA GLU A 89 9.75 -30.51 -44.03
C GLU A 89 10.77 -29.98 -45.05
N HIS A 90 11.71 -30.86 -45.40
CA HIS A 90 12.93 -30.70 -46.19
C HIS A 90 12.74 -30.28 -47.66
N SER A 91 13.71 -29.59 -48.26
CA SER A 91 14.52 -30.09 -49.40
C SER A 91 15.37 -28.99 -50.08
N SER A 92 16.50 -29.48 -50.61
CA SER A 92 17.65 -28.82 -51.24
C SER A 92 17.40 -28.15 -52.60
N LEU A 93 18.15 -27.09 -52.95
CA LEU A 93 19.03 -27.00 -54.15
C LEU A 93 19.76 -25.64 -54.25
N THR A 94 20.88 -25.68 -54.95
CA THR A 94 22.08 -24.81 -54.99
C THR A 94 21.99 -23.55 -55.89
N PRO A 95 23.02 -22.66 -55.91
CA PRO A 95 22.91 -21.23 -56.21
C PRO A 95 23.28 -20.87 -57.67
N ARG A 96 22.81 -19.71 -58.15
CA ARG A 96 23.44 -18.98 -59.26
C ARG A 96 23.30 -17.47 -59.11
N ASP A 97 24.45 -16.82 -59.29
CA ASP A 97 24.69 -15.38 -59.31
C ASP A 97 24.00 -14.66 -60.49
N ALA A 98 23.55 -13.42 -60.28
CA ALA A 98 23.55 -12.35 -61.30
C ALA A 98 23.24 -10.96 -60.69
N VAL A 99 24.32 -10.16 -60.56
CA VAL A 99 24.51 -8.74 -60.89
C VAL A 99 23.27 -7.81 -61.05
N ALA A 100 23.31 -6.68 -60.33
CA ALA A 100 22.36 -5.54 -60.34
C ALA A 100 22.39 -4.71 -61.66
N PRO A 101 21.41 -3.82 -61.93
CA PRO A 101 21.44 -2.48 -61.31
C PRO A 101 20.07 -1.83 -60.99
N GLY A 102 20.10 -1.03 -59.90
CA GLY A 102 19.36 0.20 -59.62
C GLY A 102 17.93 0.44 -60.14
N THR A 103 16.99 0.57 -59.20
CA THR A 103 16.11 1.75 -59.02
C THR A 103 15.31 1.58 -57.72
N SER A 104 15.42 2.53 -56.78
CA SER A 104 14.45 2.68 -55.68
C SER A 104 13.09 3.11 -56.23
N PRO A 105 11.97 2.69 -55.62
CA PRO A 105 11.35 3.57 -54.64
C PRO A 105 10.67 2.86 -53.44
N LEU A 106 10.76 3.53 -52.28
CA LEU A 106 9.76 3.53 -51.21
C LEU A 106 9.37 2.16 -50.62
N ASP A 107 10.21 1.62 -49.74
CA ASP A 107 9.72 0.66 -48.74
C ASP A 107 9.47 1.40 -47.42
N ARG A 108 8.19 1.63 -47.14
CA ARG A 108 7.69 2.07 -45.84
C ARG A 108 7.64 0.84 -44.94
N SER A 109 8.81 0.29 -44.60
CA SER A 109 8.90 -0.78 -43.63
C SER A 109 8.50 -0.24 -42.25
N SER A 110 7.33 -0.70 -41.80
CA SER A 110 6.87 -0.74 -40.43
C SER A 110 8.02 -1.02 -39.45
N GLN A 111 8.68 0.03 -38.97
CA GLN A 111 9.37 -0.04 -37.69
C GLN A 111 8.28 0.03 -36.62
N THR A 112 7.94 -1.11 -36.04
CA THR A 112 7.40 -1.15 -34.68
C THR A 112 8.48 -0.57 -33.77
N GLN A 113 8.50 0.77 -33.65
CA GLN A 113 9.21 1.44 -32.57
C GLN A 113 8.66 0.84 -31.29
N LYS A 114 9.47 -0.03 -30.67
CA LYS A 114 9.35 -0.36 -29.26
C LYS A 114 9.55 0.98 -28.55
N THR A 115 8.46 1.70 -28.29
CA THR A 115 8.49 2.99 -27.62
C THR A 115 9.14 2.75 -26.26
N SER A 116 10.42 3.07 -26.12
CA SER A 116 11.10 2.97 -24.85
C SER A 116 10.54 4.08 -23.98
N PHE A 117 9.71 3.73 -23.01
CA PHE A 117 9.20 4.69 -22.03
C PHE A 117 10.37 5.36 -21.28
N HIS A 118 10.17 6.61 -20.90
CA HIS A 118 11.20 7.39 -20.22
C HIS A 118 11.49 6.79 -18.82
N PRO A 119 12.73 6.38 -18.52
CA PRO A 119 13.07 5.91 -17.18
C PRO A 119 13.16 7.08 -16.19
N PHE A 120 12.72 6.86 -14.95
CA PHE A 120 12.86 7.88 -13.92
C PHE A 120 14.32 8.06 -13.50
N SER A 121 14.77 9.31 -13.43
CA SER A 121 16.14 9.68 -13.06
C SER A 121 16.28 10.17 -11.62
N SER A 122 15.18 10.56 -10.98
CA SER A 122 15.17 11.14 -9.63
C SER A 122 13.88 10.84 -8.86
N THR A 123 13.94 11.00 -7.53
CA THR A 123 12.78 10.88 -6.65
C THR A 123 11.73 11.95 -6.97
N GLU A 124 12.16 13.17 -7.24
CA GLU A 124 11.30 14.32 -7.52
C GLU A 124 10.50 14.13 -8.81
N GLU A 125 11.14 13.59 -9.85
CA GLU A 125 10.49 13.24 -11.12
C GLU A 125 9.42 12.17 -10.92
N LEU A 126 9.75 11.07 -10.22
CA LEU A 126 8.77 10.03 -9.89
C LEU A 126 7.62 10.58 -9.06
N GLN A 127 7.93 11.38 -8.04
CA GLN A 127 6.95 12.02 -7.18
C GLN A 127 5.98 12.94 -7.94
N ALA A 128 6.46 13.71 -8.92
CA ALA A 128 5.64 14.59 -9.74
C ALA A 128 4.76 13.77 -10.70
N ALA A 129 5.32 12.75 -11.35
CA ALA A 129 4.58 11.86 -12.23
C ALA A 129 3.47 11.11 -11.48
N VAL A 130 3.76 10.58 -10.28
CA VAL A 130 2.73 9.93 -9.44
C VAL A 130 1.63 10.93 -9.08
N ASP A 131 1.97 12.16 -8.68
CA ASP A 131 0.96 13.16 -8.34
C ASP A 131 0.03 13.46 -9.54
N GLU A 132 0.58 13.58 -10.75
CA GLU A 132 -0.20 13.77 -11.99
C GLU A 132 -1.07 12.55 -12.29
N TYR A 133 -0.51 11.33 -12.18
CA TYR A 133 -1.23 10.08 -12.39
C TYR A 133 -2.42 9.92 -11.43
N LEU A 134 -2.24 10.27 -10.14
CA LEU A 134 -3.30 10.18 -9.14
C LEU A 134 -4.46 11.14 -9.38
N VAL A 135 -4.26 12.22 -10.14
CA VAL A 135 -5.32 13.21 -10.45
C VAL A 135 -5.96 12.95 -11.80
N ARG A 136 -5.16 12.59 -12.82
CA ARG A 136 -5.58 12.57 -14.22
C ARG A 136 -5.16 11.31 -14.99
N GLY A 137 -4.70 10.27 -14.30
CA GLY A 137 -4.22 9.05 -14.93
C GLY A 137 -5.27 8.39 -15.83
N HIS A 138 -5.02 8.40 -17.13
CA HIS A 138 -5.70 7.59 -18.13
C HIS A 138 -4.74 7.29 -19.30
N PRO A 139 -4.98 6.28 -20.15
CA PRO A 139 -4.02 5.83 -21.17
C PRO A 139 -3.53 6.93 -22.13
N SER A 140 -4.38 7.92 -22.43
CA SER A 140 -4.06 9.04 -23.33
C SER A 140 -3.53 10.30 -22.62
N HIS A 141 -3.34 10.28 -21.29
CA HIS A 141 -2.76 11.42 -20.57
C HIS A 141 -1.26 11.53 -20.85
N THR A 142 -0.71 12.73 -20.76
CA THR A 142 0.71 13.02 -21.01
C THR A 142 1.63 12.16 -20.14
N VAL A 143 1.40 12.08 -18.83
CA VAL A 143 2.16 11.20 -17.92
C VAL A 143 2.20 9.74 -18.40
N SER A 144 1.08 9.22 -18.90
CA SER A 144 0.95 7.84 -19.39
C SER A 144 1.69 7.62 -20.71
N GLN A 145 1.70 8.62 -21.59
CA GLN A 145 2.43 8.58 -22.86
C GLN A 145 3.95 8.66 -22.63
N VAL A 146 4.40 9.39 -21.61
CA VAL A 146 5.81 9.56 -21.29
C VAL A 146 6.39 8.35 -20.55
N TYR A 147 5.72 7.92 -19.47
CA TYR A 147 6.26 6.91 -18.54
C TYR A 147 5.65 5.52 -18.71
N GLY A 148 4.53 5.41 -19.41
CA GLY A 148 3.82 4.15 -19.66
C GLY A 148 2.46 4.06 -18.96
N TRP A 149 1.63 3.13 -19.43
CA TRP A 149 0.34 2.78 -18.84
C TRP A 149 0.13 1.26 -18.82
N PRO A 150 -0.37 0.68 -17.72
CA PRO A 150 -0.65 1.31 -16.42
C PRO A 150 0.62 1.69 -15.65
N ILE A 151 0.49 2.35 -14.49
CA ILE A 151 1.62 2.78 -13.65
C ILE A 151 2.62 1.65 -13.29
N GLY A 152 2.18 0.39 -13.25
CA GLY A 152 3.07 -0.76 -13.06
C GLY A 152 4.15 -0.91 -14.15
N THR A 153 3.93 -0.36 -15.34
CA THR A 153 4.89 -0.41 -16.47
C THR A 153 6.06 0.57 -16.35
N TRP A 154 6.00 1.46 -15.36
CA TRP A 154 6.99 2.52 -15.17
C TRP A 154 8.37 1.97 -14.81
N ASN A 155 9.40 2.47 -15.48
CA ASN A 155 10.78 2.11 -15.18
C ASN A 155 11.33 2.96 -14.03
N VAL A 156 11.28 2.40 -12.83
CA VAL A 156 11.80 3.01 -11.59
C VAL A 156 13.18 2.49 -11.17
N SER A 157 13.86 1.70 -12.03
CA SER A 157 15.06 0.94 -11.65
C SER A 157 16.25 1.80 -11.21
N ALA A 158 16.31 3.06 -11.66
CA ALA A 158 17.35 4.02 -11.28
C ALA A 158 16.99 4.85 -10.02
N VAL A 159 15.75 4.77 -9.54
CA VAL A 159 15.30 5.52 -8.36
C VAL A 159 15.78 4.82 -7.10
N THR A 160 16.52 5.54 -6.28
CA THR A 160 17.07 5.01 -5.02
C THR A 160 16.26 5.42 -3.79
N ASN A 161 15.39 6.42 -3.92
CA ASN A 161 14.60 6.97 -2.83
C ASN A 161 13.14 7.08 -3.24
N PHE A 162 12.28 6.30 -2.57
CA PHE A 162 10.86 6.21 -2.85
C PHE A 162 10.02 6.96 -1.80
N THR A 163 10.63 7.92 -1.11
CA THR A 163 9.94 8.80 -0.16
C THR A 163 8.67 9.37 -0.75
N ALA A 164 7.57 9.33 0.01
CA ALA A 164 6.35 10.10 -0.27
C ALA A 164 5.64 9.84 -1.61
N ILE A 165 6.00 8.79 -2.35
CA ILE A 165 5.47 8.56 -3.70
C ILE A 165 3.93 8.48 -3.70
N PHE A 166 3.31 7.82 -2.72
CA PHE A 166 1.86 7.70 -2.53
C PHE A 166 1.43 8.23 -1.15
N SER A 167 1.96 9.39 -0.74
CA SER A 167 1.60 10.01 0.54
C SER A 167 0.39 10.94 0.40
N VAL A 168 -0.59 10.79 1.29
CA VAL A 168 -1.79 11.66 1.33
C VAL A 168 -1.50 13.12 1.68
N ASP A 169 -0.35 13.37 2.31
CA ASP A 169 0.11 14.72 2.64
C ASP A 169 0.62 15.46 1.40
N ARG A 170 1.10 14.72 0.39
CA ARG A 170 1.45 15.26 -0.94
C ARG A 170 0.24 15.32 -1.85
N ASN A 171 -0.50 14.22 -1.96
CA ASN A 171 -1.66 14.13 -2.83
C ASN A 171 -2.83 13.39 -2.15
N PRO A 172 -3.96 14.06 -1.85
CA PRO A 172 -5.08 13.43 -1.16
C PRO A 172 -5.73 12.28 -1.95
N ASN A 173 -5.52 12.19 -3.27
CA ASN A 173 -6.02 11.09 -4.10
C ASN A 173 -5.24 9.78 -3.87
N ALA A 174 -4.08 9.82 -3.20
CA ALA A 174 -3.38 8.62 -2.77
C ALA A 174 -4.24 7.75 -1.83
N ARG A 175 -5.25 8.32 -1.15
CA ARG A 175 -6.21 7.57 -0.32
C ARG A 175 -6.93 6.45 -1.08
N SER A 176 -7.19 6.65 -2.37
CA SER A 176 -7.87 5.70 -3.26
C SER A 176 -6.91 4.92 -4.15
N PHE A 177 -5.59 5.10 -3.98
CA PHE A 177 -4.61 4.43 -4.82
C PHE A 177 -4.53 2.93 -4.51
N ASN A 178 -4.66 2.11 -5.56
CA ASN A 178 -4.58 0.66 -5.48
C ASN A 178 -4.16 0.00 -6.81
N ALA A 179 -3.38 0.69 -7.64
CA ALA A 179 -2.93 0.13 -8.91
C ALA A 179 -1.74 -0.81 -8.68
N ASP A 180 -1.61 -1.83 -9.54
CA ASP A 180 -0.55 -2.83 -9.47
C ASP A 180 0.85 -2.21 -9.67
N LEU A 181 1.77 -2.56 -8.77
CA LEU A 181 3.17 -2.13 -8.75
C LEU A 181 4.14 -3.32 -8.70
N SER A 182 3.64 -4.55 -8.88
CA SER A 182 4.40 -5.79 -8.72
C SER A 182 5.60 -5.87 -9.67
N SER A 183 5.50 -5.25 -10.85
CA SER A 183 6.56 -5.21 -11.88
C SER A 183 7.62 -4.13 -11.68
N TRP A 184 7.52 -3.29 -10.65
CA TRP A 184 8.53 -2.27 -10.38
C TRP A 184 9.85 -2.91 -9.91
N ASP A 185 10.94 -2.58 -10.60
CA ASP A 185 12.30 -2.90 -10.13
C ASP A 185 12.74 -1.90 -9.05
N VAL A 186 12.59 -2.30 -7.79
CA VAL A 186 13.05 -1.52 -6.63
C VAL A 186 14.41 -1.97 -6.09
N SER A 187 15.18 -2.76 -6.85
CA SER A 187 16.46 -3.33 -6.40
C SER A 187 17.53 -2.30 -6.02
N HIS A 188 17.41 -1.06 -6.53
CA HIS A 188 18.27 0.06 -6.18
C HIS A 188 17.72 0.94 -5.04
N ALA A 189 16.53 0.63 -4.52
CA ALA A 189 15.93 1.38 -3.42
C ALA A 189 16.81 1.28 -2.16
N THR A 190 17.08 2.43 -1.55
CA THR A 190 17.83 2.58 -0.30
C THR A 190 16.95 3.08 0.85
N THR A 191 15.83 3.72 0.53
CA THR A 191 14.87 4.26 1.50
C THR A 191 13.43 4.29 0.97
N PHE A 192 12.49 3.89 1.82
CA PHE A 192 11.04 4.10 1.67
C PHE A 192 10.50 5.21 2.60
N LEU A 193 11.40 5.92 3.29
CA LEU A 193 11.12 6.95 4.29
C LEU A 193 11.55 8.33 3.79
N SER A 194 10.77 9.38 4.13
CA SER A 194 11.26 10.76 4.17
C SER A 194 12.31 11.01 5.26
N SER A 195 13.55 11.21 4.85
CA SER A 195 14.56 11.85 5.70
C SER A 195 14.80 13.28 5.24
N LYS A 196 13.84 14.17 5.46
CA LYS A 196 14.13 15.61 5.55
C LYS A 196 13.21 16.32 6.54
N ALA A 197 13.54 16.18 7.82
CA ALA A 197 13.30 17.27 8.76
C ALA A 197 14.25 18.42 8.36
N ARG A 198 13.85 19.28 7.42
CA ARG A 198 14.63 20.49 7.13
C ARG A 198 14.47 21.44 8.33
N THR A 199 15.53 21.52 9.14
CA THR A 199 15.87 22.71 9.91
C THR A 199 16.22 23.82 8.92
N GLY A 200 15.66 25.02 9.10
CA GLY A 200 16.18 26.25 8.47
C GLY A 200 15.31 26.91 7.40
N SER A 201 14.86 28.11 7.76
CA SER A 201 14.33 29.20 6.94
C SER A 201 12.87 29.15 6.46
N MET A 202 12.03 29.84 7.23
CA MET A 202 10.75 30.40 6.84
C MET A 202 10.95 31.43 5.72
N VAL A 203 10.22 31.29 4.62
CA VAL A 203 9.75 32.46 3.86
C VAL A 203 8.25 32.55 4.15
N PRO A 204 7.74 33.63 4.77
CA PRO A 204 6.32 33.79 4.99
C PRO A 204 5.61 33.92 3.64
N SER A 205 4.59 33.09 3.40
CA SER A 205 3.60 33.39 2.36
C SER A 205 2.63 34.45 2.93
N PRO A 206 2.22 35.47 2.15
CA PRO A 206 1.41 36.60 2.64
C PRO A 206 0.00 36.25 3.12
N ILE A 207 -0.42 34.98 3.07
CA ILE A 207 -1.76 34.55 3.41
C ILE A 207 -1.67 33.51 4.53
N GLY A 208 -2.03 33.93 5.73
CA GLY A 208 -1.91 33.17 6.97
C GLY A 208 -2.85 31.97 7.06
N ILE A 209 -2.44 30.83 6.51
CA ILE A 209 -2.92 29.51 6.95
C ILE A 209 -1.72 28.68 7.38
N ARG A 210 -1.40 28.76 8.68
CA ARG A 210 -0.42 27.88 9.32
C ARG A 210 -1.08 26.54 9.61
N ARG A 211 -0.82 25.51 8.80
CA ARG A 211 -1.01 24.11 9.22
C ARG A 211 0.26 23.63 9.90
N HIS A 212 0.31 23.76 11.22
CA HIS A 212 1.41 23.29 12.06
C HIS A 212 1.21 21.82 12.46
N SER A 213 1.73 20.92 11.63
CA SER A 213 2.23 19.60 12.04
C SER A 213 3.08 19.09 10.90
N ARG A 214 4.38 18.89 11.13
CA ARG A 214 5.28 18.34 10.12
C ARG A 214 4.78 16.94 9.78
N PRO A 215 4.33 16.66 8.55
CA PRO A 215 3.76 15.35 8.28
C PRO A 215 4.87 14.29 8.30
N TRP A 216 4.52 13.14 8.84
CA TRP A 216 5.34 11.95 8.82
C TRP A 216 5.22 11.35 7.41
N ILE A 217 6.09 11.79 6.50
CA ILE A 217 5.95 11.50 5.08
C ILE A 217 6.66 10.17 4.74
N ALA A 218 5.95 9.18 4.21
CA ALA A 218 6.55 7.92 3.74
C ALA A 218 5.81 7.36 2.52
N SER A 219 6.39 6.34 1.87
CA SER A 219 6.00 5.90 0.53
C SER A 219 4.51 5.63 0.35
N PHE A 220 3.85 4.90 1.25
CA PHE A 220 2.41 4.59 1.18
C PHE A 220 1.62 5.18 2.35
N ALA A 221 2.14 6.26 2.95
CA ALA A 221 1.52 6.86 4.12
C ALA A 221 0.11 7.39 3.80
N GLY A 222 -0.91 6.75 4.38
CA GLY A 222 -2.32 7.08 4.16
C GLY A 222 -2.91 6.55 2.86
N ALA A 223 -2.25 5.65 2.13
CA ALA A 223 -2.84 4.96 0.99
C ALA A 223 -3.91 3.95 1.48
N LEU A 224 -5.08 4.48 1.86
CA LEU A 224 -6.06 3.81 2.72
C LEU A 224 -6.53 2.46 2.19
N VAL A 225 -6.64 2.35 0.87
CA VAL A 225 -7.13 1.17 0.18
C VAL A 225 -6.00 0.35 -0.45
N PHE A 226 -4.74 0.73 -0.34
CA PHE A 226 -3.67 0.00 -1.04
C PHE A 226 -3.52 -1.43 -0.51
N GLN A 227 -3.65 -2.43 -1.38
CA GLN A 227 -3.56 -3.86 -1.04
C GLN A 227 -2.94 -4.70 -2.16
N GLN A 228 -2.19 -4.08 -3.07
CA GLN A 228 -1.57 -4.81 -4.18
C GLN A 228 -0.36 -5.61 -3.73
N ASN A 229 -0.14 -6.75 -4.40
CA ASN A 229 0.95 -7.65 -4.06
C ASN A 229 2.29 -7.06 -4.49
N ILE A 230 3.15 -6.80 -3.51
CA ILE A 230 4.53 -6.28 -3.66
C ILE A 230 5.56 -7.23 -3.04
N SER A 231 5.20 -8.50 -2.84
CA SER A 231 6.08 -9.52 -2.27
C SER A 231 7.35 -9.74 -3.10
N ALA A 232 7.25 -9.60 -4.42
CA ALA A 232 8.36 -9.82 -5.36
C ALA A 232 9.43 -8.71 -5.36
N TRP A 233 9.21 -7.62 -4.64
CA TRP A 233 10.15 -6.51 -4.58
C TRP A 233 11.48 -6.91 -3.92
N ASN A 234 12.60 -6.64 -4.60
CA ASN A 234 13.92 -6.81 -4.02
C ASN A 234 14.29 -5.61 -3.13
N THR A 235 14.22 -5.79 -1.81
CA THR A 235 14.52 -4.74 -0.83
C THR A 235 15.93 -4.82 -0.21
N GLU A 236 16.86 -5.59 -0.78
CA GLU A 236 18.17 -5.90 -0.16
C GLU A 236 19.04 -4.67 0.16
N ARG A 237 18.84 -3.56 -0.56
CA ARG A 237 19.59 -2.31 -0.35
C ARG A 237 18.89 -1.32 0.60
N VAL A 238 17.65 -1.61 1.01
CA VAL A 238 16.86 -0.69 1.82
C VAL A 238 17.40 -0.65 3.25
N THR A 239 17.67 0.56 3.74
CA THR A 239 18.18 0.78 5.11
C THR A 239 17.15 1.43 6.04
N ARG A 240 16.10 2.02 5.46
CA ARG A 240 15.03 2.74 6.17
C ARG A 240 13.65 2.37 5.62
N MET A 241 12.82 1.77 6.47
CA MET A 241 11.44 1.35 6.17
C MET A 241 10.40 1.98 7.10
N SER A 242 10.81 2.98 7.87
CA SER A 242 9.89 3.65 8.79
C SER A 242 8.74 4.32 8.05
N LEU A 243 7.55 4.28 8.67
CA LEU A 243 6.30 4.87 8.19
C LEU A 243 5.77 4.32 6.84
N THR A 244 6.46 3.38 6.18
CA THR A 244 6.18 2.97 4.79
C THR A 244 4.70 2.68 4.54
N PHE A 245 4.02 1.95 5.43
CA PHE A 245 2.59 1.61 5.35
C PHE A 245 1.76 2.24 6.47
N SER A 246 2.23 3.34 7.07
CA SER A 246 1.49 4.06 8.11
C SER A 246 0.14 4.51 7.55
N GLN A 247 -0.96 4.16 8.25
CA GLN A 247 -2.35 4.42 7.88
C GLN A 247 -2.80 3.78 6.55
N ALA A 248 -2.07 2.79 6.02
CA ALA A 248 -2.55 1.97 4.92
C ALA A 248 -3.56 0.95 5.44
N TYR A 249 -4.79 1.40 5.71
CA TYR A 249 -5.79 0.64 6.48
C TYR A 249 -6.10 -0.75 5.90
N ALA A 250 -6.17 -0.88 4.58
CA ALA A 250 -6.49 -2.13 3.89
C ALA A 250 -5.28 -3.03 3.59
N PHE A 251 -4.05 -2.58 3.88
CA PHE A 251 -2.84 -3.30 3.50
C PHE A 251 -2.66 -4.57 4.35
N ASP A 252 -2.60 -5.73 3.70
CA ASP A 252 -2.48 -7.05 4.33
C ASP A 252 -1.76 -8.04 3.39
N GLN A 253 -0.57 -7.69 2.94
CA GLN A 253 0.18 -8.48 1.96
C GLN A 253 1.32 -9.26 2.62
N ASP A 254 1.64 -10.44 2.07
CA ASP A 254 2.81 -11.22 2.47
C ASP A 254 4.10 -10.46 2.09
N LEU A 255 4.97 -10.22 3.07
CA LEU A 255 6.26 -9.54 2.91
C LEU A 255 7.44 -10.44 3.28
N SER A 256 7.23 -11.75 3.34
CA SER A 256 8.25 -12.72 3.76
C SER A 256 9.44 -12.81 2.80
N ALA A 257 9.26 -12.43 1.54
CA ALA A 257 10.33 -12.38 0.55
C ALA A 257 11.21 -11.12 0.67
N TRP A 258 10.78 -10.09 1.42
CA TRP A 258 11.56 -8.88 1.60
C TRP A 258 12.85 -9.14 2.37
N LYS A 259 13.95 -8.56 1.89
CA LYS A 259 15.26 -8.62 2.54
C LYS A 259 15.42 -7.40 3.45
N THR A 260 15.51 -7.63 4.76
CA THR A 260 15.55 -6.57 5.78
C THR A 260 16.87 -6.47 6.54
N SER A 261 17.88 -7.29 6.21
CA SER A 261 19.12 -7.39 6.98
C SER A 261 19.93 -6.08 7.09
N LYS A 262 19.74 -5.12 6.17
CA LYS A 262 20.38 -3.79 6.21
C LYS A 262 19.49 -2.70 6.85
N VAL A 263 18.25 -3.02 7.20
CA VAL A 263 17.31 -2.06 7.76
C VAL A 263 17.71 -1.72 9.19
N THR A 264 17.79 -0.42 9.48
CA THR A 264 18.15 0.10 10.80
C THR A 264 17.00 0.79 11.52
N ASN A 265 15.93 1.15 10.79
CA ASN A 265 14.79 1.90 11.31
C ASN A 265 13.47 1.38 10.71
N MET A 266 12.58 0.92 11.60
CA MET A 266 11.23 0.40 11.28
C MET A 266 10.12 1.13 12.07
N GLN A 267 10.39 2.30 12.66
CA GLN A 267 9.39 3.04 13.44
C GLN A 267 8.13 3.32 12.61
N HIS A 268 6.97 3.17 13.22
CA HIS A 268 5.65 3.41 12.62
C HIS A 268 5.36 2.69 11.29
N MET A 269 6.13 1.67 10.88
CA MET A 269 6.01 1.07 9.54
C MET A 269 4.58 0.62 9.22
N PHE A 270 3.85 0.08 10.20
CA PHE A 270 2.46 -0.36 10.10
C PHE A 270 1.54 0.38 11.09
N PHE A 271 1.92 1.60 11.50
CA PHE A 271 1.10 2.41 12.41
C PHE A 271 -0.30 2.60 11.82
N SER A 272 -1.33 2.17 12.55
CA SER A 272 -2.73 2.19 12.11
C SER A 272 -2.99 1.46 10.79
N ALA A 273 -2.17 0.50 10.37
CA ALA A 273 -2.51 -0.42 9.29
C ALA A 273 -3.47 -1.49 9.83
N THR A 274 -4.73 -1.11 10.04
CA THR A 274 -5.68 -1.87 10.90
C THR A 274 -5.95 -3.29 10.43
N LYS A 275 -5.86 -3.57 9.13
CA LYS A 275 -6.01 -4.92 8.55
C LYS A 275 -4.71 -5.72 8.46
N PHE A 276 -3.56 -5.09 8.68
CA PHE A 276 -2.27 -5.75 8.45
C PHE A 276 -2.10 -6.98 9.35
N ASN A 277 -1.96 -8.13 8.71
CA ASN A 277 -1.56 -9.40 9.29
C ASN A 277 -0.71 -10.18 8.25
N GLY A 278 0.02 -9.46 7.41
CA GLY A 278 0.93 -10.02 6.41
C GLY A 278 2.11 -10.74 7.05
N ASN A 279 2.64 -11.77 6.39
CA ASN A 279 3.76 -12.53 6.93
C ASN A 279 5.05 -11.69 6.91
N VAL A 280 5.68 -11.55 8.09
CA VAL A 280 6.95 -10.85 8.33
C VAL A 280 7.92 -11.69 9.16
N SER A 281 7.59 -12.97 9.38
CA SER A 281 8.35 -13.88 10.27
C SER A 281 9.81 -14.08 9.83
N THR A 282 10.07 -14.02 8.53
CA THR A 282 11.38 -14.24 7.90
C THR A 282 12.31 -13.03 7.95
N TRP A 283 11.85 -11.89 8.47
CA TRP A 283 12.64 -10.67 8.48
C TRP A 283 13.84 -10.79 9.42
N ASP A 284 15.02 -10.51 8.88
CA ASP A 284 16.21 -10.26 9.69
C ASP A 284 16.14 -8.83 10.23
N VAL A 285 15.86 -8.70 11.53
CA VAL A 285 15.81 -7.42 12.24
C VAL A 285 17.04 -7.16 13.12
N SER A 286 18.10 -7.96 12.96
CA SER A 286 19.28 -7.91 13.82
C SER A 286 20.03 -6.57 13.83
N ASN A 287 19.87 -5.77 12.78
CA ASN A 287 20.47 -4.43 12.65
C ASN A 287 19.52 -3.27 13.01
N VAL A 288 18.25 -3.56 13.35
CA VAL A 288 17.25 -2.55 13.67
C VAL A 288 17.55 -1.91 15.02
N ARG A 289 17.47 -0.57 15.08
CA ARG A 289 17.72 0.23 16.29
C ARG A 289 16.43 0.72 16.95
N THR A 290 15.38 0.94 16.17
CA THR A 290 14.09 1.45 16.65
C THR A 290 12.91 0.80 15.94
N MET A 291 11.90 0.43 16.74
CA MET A 291 10.61 -0.14 16.34
C MET A 291 9.43 0.61 16.98
N HIS A 292 9.66 1.86 17.40
CA HIS A 292 8.64 2.71 18.02
C HIS A 292 7.32 2.69 17.22
N SER A 293 6.21 2.35 17.89
CA SER A 293 4.86 2.32 17.32
C SER A 293 4.71 1.51 16.02
N MET A 294 5.59 0.53 15.75
CA MET A 294 5.61 -0.18 14.47
C MET A 294 4.27 -0.84 14.12
N PHE A 295 3.58 -1.46 15.09
CA PHE A 295 2.29 -2.13 14.95
C PHE A 295 1.19 -1.49 15.79
N ARG A 296 1.38 -0.24 16.24
CA ARG A 296 0.37 0.47 17.02
C ARG A 296 -0.92 0.61 16.20
N HIS A 297 -2.07 0.27 16.78
CA HIS A 297 -3.38 0.18 16.12
C HIS A 297 -3.45 -0.77 14.90
N ALA A 298 -2.46 -1.65 14.69
CA ALA A 298 -2.55 -2.74 13.70
C ALA A 298 -3.46 -3.85 14.25
N HIS A 299 -4.76 -3.60 14.28
CA HIS A 299 -5.72 -4.39 15.05
C HIS A 299 -5.74 -5.88 14.72
N GLN A 300 -5.47 -6.27 13.46
CA GLN A 300 -5.46 -7.67 13.04
C GLN A 300 -4.11 -8.36 13.20
N PHE A 301 -3.02 -7.64 13.50
CA PHE A 301 -1.68 -8.19 13.51
C PHE A 301 -1.51 -9.25 14.61
N ASN A 302 -1.17 -10.48 14.21
CA ASN A 302 -0.89 -11.59 15.13
C ASN A 302 0.05 -12.63 14.48
N ARG A 303 1.03 -12.18 13.68
CA ARG A 303 2.02 -13.08 13.08
C ARG A 303 3.16 -13.39 14.03
N SER A 304 3.66 -14.62 13.97
CA SER A 304 4.81 -15.05 14.75
C SER A 304 6.03 -14.20 14.41
N ILE A 305 6.59 -13.60 15.45
CA ILE A 305 7.82 -12.78 15.42
C ILE A 305 8.74 -13.14 16.60
N GLY A 306 8.49 -14.26 17.28
CA GLY A 306 9.27 -14.70 18.43
C GLY A 306 10.74 -14.98 18.10
N GLU A 307 11.04 -15.32 16.84
CA GLU A 307 12.41 -15.60 16.35
C GLU A 307 13.21 -14.34 15.99
N TRP A 308 12.60 -13.16 16.06
CA TRP A 308 13.28 -11.90 15.75
C TRP A 308 14.43 -11.60 16.72
N ARG A 309 15.61 -11.30 16.16
CA ARG A 309 16.79 -10.89 16.93
C ARG A 309 16.76 -9.39 17.22
N VAL A 310 16.14 -9.02 18.34
CA VAL A 310 15.92 -7.60 18.71
C VAL A 310 16.99 -6.97 19.61
N SER A 311 18.14 -7.63 19.81
CA SER A 311 19.14 -7.24 20.80
C SER A 311 19.73 -5.84 20.60
N LEU A 312 19.59 -5.24 19.42
CA LEU A 312 20.09 -3.91 19.09
C LEU A 312 19.03 -2.80 19.17
N VAL A 313 17.76 -3.15 19.42
CA VAL A 313 16.65 -2.21 19.50
C VAL A 313 16.65 -1.51 20.85
N HIS A 314 16.65 -0.19 20.84
CA HIS A 314 16.62 0.62 22.07
C HIS A 314 15.26 1.28 22.35
N ASP A 315 14.36 1.35 21.36
CA ASP A 315 13.03 1.94 21.49
C ASP A 315 11.95 1.05 20.84
N MET A 316 11.07 0.53 21.70
CA MET A 316 9.84 -0.21 21.37
C MET A 316 8.60 0.47 21.99
N SER A 317 8.68 1.77 22.31
CA SER A 317 7.56 2.52 22.87
C SER A 317 6.32 2.34 22.00
N SER A 318 5.19 1.98 22.61
CA SER A 318 3.91 1.74 21.94
C SER A 318 3.93 0.73 20.79
N MET A 319 4.94 -0.15 20.67
CA MET A 319 5.12 -1.02 19.48
C MET A 319 3.86 -1.81 19.09
N PHE A 320 3.11 -2.35 20.06
CA PHE A 320 1.88 -3.12 19.89
C PHE A 320 0.67 -2.48 20.57
N GLN A 321 0.73 -1.19 20.92
CA GLN A 321 -0.39 -0.50 21.57
C GLN A 321 -1.65 -0.61 20.70
N GLU A 322 -2.75 -1.11 21.27
CA GLU A 322 -4.01 -1.41 20.56
C GLU A 322 -3.89 -2.38 19.36
N ALA A 323 -2.87 -3.23 19.32
CA ALA A 323 -2.84 -4.40 18.45
C ALA A 323 -3.78 -5.48 19.02
N LYS A 324 -5.09 -5.31 18.78
CA LYS A 324 -6.20 -6.02 19.44
C LYS A 324 -6.20 -7.55 19.29
N ARG A 325 -5.41 -8.11 18.38
CA ARG A 325 -5.27 -9.57 18.20
C ARG A 325 -3.89 -10.11 18.56
N PHE A 326 -2.95 -9.24 18.91
CA PHE A 326 -1.56 -9.64 19.12
C PHE A 326 -1.41 -10.41 20.44
N ASP A 327 -1.09 -11.70 20.32
CA ASP A 327 -0.87 -12.63 21.45
C ASP A 327 0.19 -13.68 21.09
N GLN A 328 1.37 -13.21 20.68
CA GLN A 328 2.52 -14.03 20.29
C GLN A 328 3.53 -14.19 21.41
N ASP A 329 4.21 -15.33 21.45
CA ASP A 329 5.31 -15.57 22.39
C ASP A 329 6.56 -14.78 21.99
N LEU A 330 7.03 -13.92 22.91
CA LEU A 330 8.23 -13.10 22.77
C LEU A 330 9.30 -13.44 23.81
N SER A 331 9.16 -14.57 24.52
CA SER A 331 10.07 -15.00 25.60
C SER A 331 11.52 -15.14 25.15
N GLN A 332 11.75 -15.44 23.87
CA GLN A 332 13.08 -15.60 23.27
C GLN A 332 13.76 -14.27 22.90
N TRP A 333 13.06 -13.14 23.01
CA TRP A 333 13.65 -11.84 22.72
C TRP A 333 14.67 -11.45 23.78
N SER A 334 15.90 -11.18 23.35
CA SER A 334 16.93 -10.56 24.18
C SER A 334 16.78 -9.04 24.13
N VAL A 335 16.25 -8.42 25.19
CA VAL A 335 15.98 -6.98 25.28
C VAL A 335 17.10 -6.16 25.96
N VAL A 336 18.35 -6.62 25.84
CA VAL A 336 19.55 -6.07 26.53
C VAL A 336 19.84 -4.59 26.29
N ASN A 337 19.45 -4.04 25.15
CA ASN A 337 19.67 -2.63 24.82
C ASN A 337 18.40 -1.78 24.91
N LEU A 338 17.30 -2.34 25.40
CA LEU A 338 16.02 -1.63 25.47
C LEU A 338 16.09 -0.50 26.49
N ILE A 339 15.80 0.72 26.04
CA ILE A 339 15.76 1.94 26.87
C ILE A 339 14.31 2.37 27.09
N ARG A 340 13.47 2.25 26.07
CA ARG A 340 12.09 2.74 26.08
C ARG A 340 11.12 1.66 25.60
N ALA A 341 10.21 1.27 26.47
CA ALA A 341 9.05 0.44 26.16
C ALA A 341 7.74 0.94 26.83
N PRO A 342 7.53 2.26 27.06
CA PRO A 342 6.26 2.70 27.61
C PRO A 342 5.12 2.34 26.66
N HIS A 343 3.99 1.92 27.21
CA HIS A 343 2.79 1.53 26.45
C HIS A 343 2.99 0.41 25.43
N MET A 344 4.08 -0.37 25.49
CA MET A 344 4.46 -1.32 24.44
C MET A 344 3.32 -2.28 24.06
N PHE A 345 2.59 -2.80 25.04
CA PHE A 345 1.48 -3.74 24.84
C PHE A 345 0.13 -3.16 25.29
N GLU A 346 0.05 -1.88 25.64
CA GLU A 346 -1.17 -1.29 26.21
C GLU A 346 -2.38 -1.58 25.31
N LYS A 347 -3.47 -2.10 25.88
CA LYS A 347 -4.72 -2.46 25.17
C LYS A 347 -4.53 -3.48 24.01
N SER A 348 -3.45 -4.25 24.00
CA SER A 348 -3.29 -5.41 23.12
C SER A 348 -3.92 -6.66 23.73
N ALA A 349 -3.95 -7.77 22.97
CA ALA A 349 -4.43 -9.07 23.46
C ALA A 349 -3.34 -9.91 24.14
N LEU A 350 -2.15 -9.35 24.41
CA LEU A 350 -1.03 -10.10 24.95
C LEU A 350 -1.36 -10.67 26.33
N GLN A 351 -1.12 -11.97 26.51
CA GLN A 351 -1.28 -12.69 27.78
C GLN A 351 -0.16 -13.73 28.01
N ARG A 352 0.98 -13.59 27.33
CA ARG A 352 2.10 -14.55 27.36
C ARG A 352 3.06 -14.30 28.52
N ASP A 353 3.66 -15.37 29.02
CA ASP A 353 4.74 -15.31 30.00
C ASP A 353 6.00 -14.72 29.35
N LEU A 354 6.41 -13.53 29.82
CA LEU A 354 7.63 -12.85 29.39
C LEU A 354 8.69 -12.79 30.49
N CYS A 355 8.62 -13.64 31.52
CA CYS A 355 9.54 -13.62 32.65
C CYS A 355 11.01 -13.87 32.28
N ALA A 356 11.29 -14.45 31.11
CA ALA A 356 12.63 -14.54 30.55
C ALA A 356 13.31 -13.16 30.37
N TRP A 357 12.51 -12.10 30.12
CA TRP A 357 13.03 -10.74 29.93
C TRP A 357 13.74 -10.19 31.17
N ARG A 358 13.48 -10.71 32.37
CA ARG A 358 14.19 -10.32 33.61
C ARG A 358 15.71 -10.46 33.53
N GLN A 359 16.21 -11.33 32.64
CA GLN A 359 17.65 -11.58 32.49
C GLN A 359 18.32 -10.57 31.56
N SER A 360 17.55 -9.90 30.71
CA SER A 360 18.07 -9.00 29.68
C SER A 360 17.59 -7.56 29.83
N LEU A 361 16.42 -7.30 30.42
CA LEU A 361 15.85 -5.96 30.48
C LEU A 361 16.66 -5.04 31.42
N PRO A 362 17.26 -3.94 30.91
CA PRO A 362 18.04 -3.05 31.76
C PRO A 362 17.22 -2.39 32.86
N ARG A 363 17.74 -2.33 34.09
CA ARG A 363 17.07 -1.66 35.24
C ARG A 363 16.66 -0.21 34.99
N LYS A 364 17.33 0.49 34.08
CA LYS A 364 17.04 1.87 33.70
C LYS A 364 15.97 2.02 32.61
N ALA A 365 15.46 0.91 32.06
CA ALA A 365 14.49 0.96 30.98
C ALA A 365 13.17 1.58 31.48
N ASN A 366 12.60 2.47 30.67
CA ASN A 366 11.26 3.00 30.92
C ASN A 366 10.22 1.99 30.42
N VAL A 367 9.48 1.40 31.35
CA VAL A 367 8.41 0.41 31.11
C VAL A 367 7.03 0.91 31.56
N THR A 368 6.84 2.24 31.60
CA THR A 368 5.58 2.85 32.07
C THR A 368 4.39 2.39 31.22
N HIS A 369 3.36 1.89 31.89
CA HIS A 369 2.14 1.34 31.30
C HIS A 369 2.38 0.24 30.26
N MET A 370 3.46 -0.54 30.39
CA MET A 370 3.86 -1.52 29.38
C MET A 370 2.77 -2.56 29.11
N PHE A 371 2.09 -3.02 30.17
CA PHE A 371 1.00 -4.01 30.10
C PHE A 371 -0.38 -3.43 30.45
N HIS A 372 -0.52 -2.09 30.49
CA HIS A 372 -1.77 -1.45 30.91
C HIS A 372 -2.96 -1.89 30.05
N LEU A 373 -4.07 -2.28 30.68
CA LEU A 373 -5.29 -2.75 30.00
C LEU A 373 -5.07 -3.94 29.05
N THR A 374 -4.10 -4.81 29.36
CA THR A 374 -3.95 -6.13 28.71
C THR A 374 -4.71 -7.21 29.49
N PRO A 375 -5.00 -8.37 28.87
CA PRO A 375 -5.55 -9.54 29.56
C PRO A 375 -4.50 -10.33 30.38
N CYS A 376 -3.30 -9.78 30.59
CA CYS A 376 -2.27 -10.38 31.42
C CYS A 376 -2.78 -10.77 32.81
N LEU A 377 -2.29 -11.90 33.33
CA LEU A 377 -2.59 -12.34 34.70
C LEU A 377 -2.14 -11.30 35.73
N ASP A 378 -1.01 -10.64 35.47
CA ASP A 378 -0.52 -9.51 36.25
C ASP A 378 -0.10 -8.37 35.30
N PRO A 379 -0.99 -7.40 35.04
CA PRO A 379 -0.79 -6.32 34.08
C PRO A 379 -0.05 -5.10 34.68
N ARG A 380 0.48 -5.21 35.90
CA ARG A 380 1.28 -4.14 36.50
C ARG A 380 2.57 -3.95 35.71
N ASP A 381 3.11 -2.74 35.75
CA ASP A 381 4.44 -2.49 35.19
C ASP A 381 5.50 -3.28 35.98
N PRO A 382 6.54 -3.80 35.31
CA PRO A 382 7.64 -4.44 36.01
C PRO A 382 8.30 -3.49 37.00
N ASP A 383 8.46 -3.92 38.25
CA ASP A 383 9.27 -3.22 39.22
C ASP A 383 10.76 -3.40 38.87
N MET A 384 11.35 -2.35 38.31
CA MET A 384 12.74 -2.34 37.87
C MET A 384 13.73 -2.17 39.03
N SER A 385 13.25 -1.78 40.22
CA SER A 385 14.04 -1.58 41.44
C SER A 385 14.11 -2.85 42.30
N ALA A 386 13.14 -3.76 42.16
CA ALA A 386 13.09 -5.01 42.91
C ALA A 386 14.33 -5.90 42.68
N THR A 387 14.64 -6.74 43.67
CA THR A 387 15.67 -7.78 43.57
C THR A 387 15.36 -8.70 42.38
N ILE A 388 14.09 -9.05 42.21
CA ILE A 388 13.57 -9.82 41.08
C ILE A 388 12.66 -8.90 40.25
N GLN A 389 13.11 -8.56 39.05
CA GLN A 389 12.33 -7.75 38.13
C GLN A 389 11.07 -8.51 37.69
N GLY A 390 9.95 -7.81 37.68
CA GLY A 390 8.65 -8.33 37.29
C GLY A 390 7.52 -7.54 37.93
N PRO A 391 6.25 -7.88 37.65
CA PRO A 391 5.81 -8.96 36.77
C PRO A 391 6.11 -8.69 35.29
N PHE A 392 6.13 -9.74 34.48
CA PHE A 392 6.23 -9.64 33.02
C PHE A 392 5.01 -10.33 32.41
N CYS A 393 3.85 -9.66 32.50
CA CYS A 393 2.51 -10.17 32.19
C CYS A 393 1.99 -11.26 33.13
N VAL A 394 2.89 -12.04 33.74
CA VAL A 394 2.61 -12.99 34.81
C VAL A 394 3.56 -12.74 36.00
N PRO A 395 3.22 -13.19 37.22
CA PRO A 395 4.16 -13.19 38.34
C PRO A 395 5.35 -14.11 38.06
N CYS A 396 6.56 -13.55 38.06
CA CYS A 396 7.77 -14.33 37.79
C CYS A 396 8.21 -15.10 39.03
N LYS A 397 8.19 -16.45 38.94
CA LYS A 397 8.65 -17.31 40.03
C LYS A 397 10.18 -17.23 40.17
N GLU A 398 10.66 -17.33 41.41
CA GLU A 398 12.04 -17.74 41.65
C GLU A 398 12.23 -19.15 41.08
N LYS A 399 13.35 -19.39 40.40
CA LYS A 399 13.72 -20.77 40.09
C LYS A 399 14.10 -21.39 41.45
N ALA A 400 13.32 -22.37 41.89
CA ALA A 400 13.60 -23.16 43.09
C ALA A 400 14.95 -23.88 42.98
#